data_AF-A0A931VU45-F1
#
_entry.id   AF-A0A931VU45-F1
#
_cell.length_a   1.000
_cell.length_b   1.000
_cell.length_c   1.000
_cell.angle_alpha   90.00
_cell.angle_beta   90.00
_cell.angle_gamma   90.00
#
_symmetry.space_group_name_H-M   'P 1'
#
loop_
_entity.id
_entity.type
_entity.pdbx_description
1 polymer ?
#
loop_
_entity_poly.entity_id
_entity_poly.type
_entity_poly.pdbx_seq_one_letter_code
_entity_poly.pdbx_strand_id
1 'polypeptide(L)'
;MDELKKERDKHTTKIFWLGFQISFIFAIPAIIGVIAGKKIDYIFNTNNKATTLILISTFIFSWFLVFVKYNKLNKKLKEINKIIKEDR
;
A
#
# COMPACT_ATOMS: atom_id res chain seq x y z
N MET A 1 29.93 17.44 5.71
CA MET A 1 28.59 17.79 6.26
C MET A 1 27.51 17.73 5.17
N ASP A 2 27.83 18.04 3.90
CA ASP A 2 26.90 17.93 2.78
C ASP A 2 26.57 16.49 2.34
N GLU A 3 27.49 15.54 2.51
CA GLU A 3 27.24 14.13 2.18
C GLU A 3 26.21 13.48 3.11
N LEU A 4 26.32 13.74 4.42
CA LEU A 4 25.35 13.27 5.42
C LEU A 4 23.95 13.88 5.20
N LYS A 5 23.87 15.14 4.74
CA LYS A 5 22.60 15.77 4.34
C LYS A 5 22.02 15.11 3.09
N LYS A 6 22.83 14.86 2.06
CA LYS A 6 22.41 14.17 0.83
C LYS A 6 21.90 12.75 1.10
N GLU A 7 22.55 11.99 1.99
CA GLU A 7 22.05 10.66 2.37
C GLU A 7 20.71 10.75 3.10
N ARG A 8 20.58 11.67 4.06
CA ARG A 8 19.32 11.88 4.78
C ARG A 8 18.17 12.23 3.83
N ASP A 9 18.40 13.11 2.87
CA ASP A 9 17.38 13.53 1.91
C ASP A 9 17.01 12.37 0.98
N LYS A 10 17.99 11.56 0.54
CA LYS A 10 17.74 10.35 -0.27
C LYS A 10 16.86 9.34 0.48
N HIS A 11 17.11 9.12 1.77
CA HIS A 11 16.27 8.27 2.60
C HIS A 11 14.87 8.84 2.80
N THR A 12 14.77 10.15 3.03
CA THR A 12 13.49 10.86 3.21
C THR A 12 12.64 10.76 1.95
N THR A 13 13.20 11.04 0.77
CA THR A 13 12.50 10.89 -0.52
C THR A 13 12.03 9.45 -0.74
N LYS A 14 12.85 8.45 -0.37
CA LYS A 14 12.48 7.04 -0.50
C LYS A 14 11.30 6.66 0.41
N ILE A 15 11.30 7.13 1.66
CA ILE A 15 10.19 6.92 2.60
C ILE A 15 8.93 7.61 2.10
N PHE A 16 9.05 8.85 1.59
CA PHE A 16 7.93 9.57 1.00
C PHE A 16 7.32 8.79 -0.17
N TRP A 17 8.12 8.31 -1.11
CA TRP A 17 7.64 7.50 -2.23
C TRP A 17 6.98 6.20 -1.78
N LEU A 18 7.49 5.56 -0.72
CA LEU A 18 6.85 4.37 -0.15
C LEU A 18 5.48 4.70 0.45
N GLY A 19 5.38 5.77 1.24
CA GLY A 19 4.11 6.23 1.81
C GLY A 19 3.10 6.60 0.72
N PHE A 20 3.56 7.29 -0.33
CA PHE A 20 2.75 7.66 -1.47
C PHE A 20 2.29 6.45 -2.30
N GLN A 21 3.13 5.42 -2.46
CA GLN A 21 2.69 4.17 -3.07
C GLN A 21 1.65 3.43 -2.22
N ILE A 22 1.80 3.46 -0.88
CA ILE A 22 0.83 2.84 0.02
C ILE A 22 -0.50 3.60 -0.04
N SER A 23 -0.49 4.93 -0.09
CA SER A 23 -1.73 5.71 -0.20
C SER A 23 -2.52 5.34 -1.46
N PHE A 24 -1.87 5.11 -2.60
CA PHE A 24 -2.57 4.61 -3.80
C PHE A 24 -3.17 3.21 -3.64
N ILE A 25 -2.51 2.31 -2.90
CA ILE A 25 -3.03 0.96 -2.62
C ILE A 25 -4.35 1.02 -1.83
N PHE A 26 -4.57 2.07 -1.03
CA PHE A 26 -5.84 2.29 -0.32
C PHE A 26 -6.81 3.17 -1.10
N ALA A 27 -6.34 4.27 -1.70
CA ALA A 27 -7.19 5.26 -2.35
C ALA A 27 -7.89 4.72 -3.59
N ILE A 28 -7.18 4.00 -4.47
CA ILE A 28 -7.75 3.51 -5.73
C ILE A 28 -8.90 2.52 -5.44
N PRO A 29 -8.68 1.46 -4.63
CA PRO A 29 -9.76 0.51 -4.34
C PRO A 29 -10.91 1.16 -3.58
N ALA A 30 -10.64 2.08 -2.64
CA ALA A 30 -11.68 2.78 -1.89
C ALA A 30 -12.58 3.62 -2.81
N ILE A 31 -12.00 4.40 -3.74
CA ILE A 31 -12.77 5.20 -4.70
C ILE A 31 -13.65 4.28 -5.57
N ILE A 32 -13.08 3.21 -6.10
CA ILE A 32 -13.82 2.22 -6.89
C ILE A 32 -14.95 1.59 -6.06
N GLY A 33 -14.66 1.24 -4.81
CA GLY A 33 -15.62 0.65 -3.87
C GLY A 33 -16.79 1.58 -3.55
N VAL A 34 -16.55 2.88 -3.37
CA VAL A 34 -17.62 3.87 -3.18
C VAL A 34 -18.50 3.97 -4.44
N ILE A 35 -17.90 4.10 -5.62
CA ILE A 35 -18.65 4.27 -6.87
C ILE A 35 -19.50 3.03 -7.17
N ALA A 36 -18.88 1.84 -7.09
CA ALA A 36 -19.56 0.58 -7.31
C ALA A 36 -20.62 0.32 -6.24
N GLY A 37 -20.28 0.54 -4.97
CA GLY A 37 -21.18 0.37 -3.84
C GLY A 37 -22.42 1.24 -3.95
N LYS A 38 -22.26 2.54 -4.25
CA LYS A 38 -23.40 3.46 -4.41
C LYS A 38 -24.31 3.05 -5.56
N LYS A 39 -23.75 2.56 -6.67
CA LYS A 39 -24.54 2.06 -7.80
C LYS A 39 -25.36 0.82 -7.40
N ILE A 40 -24.76 -0.09 -6.65
CA ILE A 40 -25.45 -1.27 -6.11
C ILE A 40 -26.52 -0.86 -5.10
N ASP A 41 -26.21 0.03 -4.16
CA ASP A 41 -27.16 0.51 -3.17
C ASP A 41 -28.37 1.20 -3.78
N TYR A 42 -28.18 1.94 -4.89
CA TYR A 42 -29.26 2.54 -5.65
C TYR A 42 -30.17 1.49 -6.31
N ILE A 43 -29.58 0.41 -6.86
CA ILE A 43 -30.34 -0.66 -7.53
C ILE A 43 -31.12 -1.52 -6.52
N PHE A 44 -30.50 -1.87 -5.39
CA PHE A 44 -31.08 -2.78 -4.40
C PHE A 44 -31.79 -2.07 -3.24
N ASN A 45 -31.80 -0.73 -3.24
CA ASN A 45 -32.39 0.12 -2.21
C ASN A 45 -31.91 -0.21 -0.79
N THR A 46 -30.62 -0.56 -0.67
CA THR A 46 -30.01 -1.09 0.57
C THR A 46 -29.54 -0.01 1.55
N ASN A 47 -29.88 1.27 1.33
CA ASN A 47 -29.54 2.40 2.21
C ASN A 47 -28.05 2.42 2.63
N ASN A 48 -27.14 2.37 1.64
CA ASN A 48 -25.68 2.41 1.81
C ASN A 48 -25.03 1.18 2.46
N LYS A 49 -25.79 0.15 2.84
CA LYS A 49 -25.23 -1.05 3.49
C LYS A 49 -24.26 -1.79 2.56
N ALA A 50 -24.52 -1.85 1.26
CA ALA A 50 -23.64 -2.52 0.31
C ALA A 50 -22.32 -1.76 0.16
N THR A 51 -22.37 -0.42 0.08
CA THR A 51 -21.19 0.44 0.06
C THR A 51 -20.33 0.23 1.30
N THR A 52 -20.93 0.20 2.49
CA THR A 52 -20.19 -0.05 3.74
C THR A 52 -19.49 -1.41 3.73
N LEU A 53 -20.18 -2.48 3.32
CA LEU A 53 -19.60 -3.83 3.21
C LEU A 53 -18.45 -3.91 2.21
N ILE A 54 -18.62 -3.27 1.05
CA ILE A 54 -17.60 -3.21 0.00
C ILE A 54 -16.38 -2.44 0.51
N LEU A 55 -16.56 -1.31 1.18
CA LEU A 55 -15.47 -0.54 1.76
C LEU A 55 -14.68 -1.32 2.82
N ILE A 56 -15.38 -2.03 3.72
CA ILE A 56 -14.72 -2.88 4.73
C ILE A 56 -13.90 -3.97 4.04
N SER A 57 -14.50 -4.66 3.07
CA SER A 57 -13.83 -5.73 2.31
C SER A 57 -12.61 -5.20 1.56
N THR A 58 -12.74 -4.01 0.97
CA THR A 58 -11.68 -3.34 0.22
C THR A 58 -10.53 -2.92 1.12
N PHE A 59 -10.83 -2.41 2.32
CA PHE A 59 -9.83 -2.04 3.31
C PHE A 59 -9.00 -3.25 3.77
N ILE A 60 -9.65 -4.36 4.07
CA ILE A 60 -8.99 -5.62 4.43
C ILE A 60 -8.09 -6.11 3.28
N PHE A 61 -8.61 -6.04 2.04
CA PHE A 61 -7.84 -6.44 0.86
C PHE A 61 -6.61 -5.54 0.62
N SER A 62 -6.74 -4.22 0.79
CA SER A 62 -5.60 -3.30 0.70
C SER A 62 -4.52 -3.61 1.74
N TRP A 63 -4.89 -3.97 2.97
CA TRP A 63 -3.94 -4.42 3.99
C TRP A 63 -3.20 -5.69 3.59
N PHE A 64 -3.92 -6.66 3.01
CA PHE A 64 -3.30 -7.87 2.48
C PHE A 64 -2.27 -7.56 1.38
N LEU A 65 -2.59 -6.65 0.45
CA LEU A 65 -1.66 -6.21 -0.59
C LEU A 65 -0.41 -5.53 -0.02
N VAL A 66 -0.58 -4.65 0.97
CA VAL A 66 0.55 -4.02 1.68
C VAL A 66 1.44 -5.08 2.33
N PHE A 67 0.85 -6.07 3.00
CA PHE A 67 1.59 -7.14 3.65
C PHE A 67 2.40 -7.98 2.65
N VAL A 68 1.80 -8.35 1.51
CA VAL A 68 2.50 -9.07 0.43
C VAL A 68 3.67 -8.24 -0.13
N LYS A 69 3.43 -6.94 -0.38
CA LYS A 69 4.47 -6.04 -0.91
C LYS A 69 5.62 -5.86 0.09
N TYR A 70 5.31 -5.74 1.38
CA TYR A 70 6.29 -5.69 2.45
C TYR A 70 7.11 -6.99 2.54
N ASN A 71 6.46 -8.15 2.54
CA ASN A 71 7.17 -9.43 2.57
C ASN A 71 8.07 -9.65 1.35
N LYS A 72 7.64 -9.21 0.16
CA LYS A 72 8.46 -9.28 -1.05
C LYS A 72 9.70 -8.38 -0.94
N LEU A 73 9.57 -7.17 -0.40
CA LEU A 73 10.70 -6.28 -0.11
C LEU A 73 11.65 -6.89 0.93
N ASN A 74 11.11 -7.45 2.01
CA ASN A 74 11.90 -8.08 3.06
C ASN A 74 12.69 -9.30 2.54
N LYS A 75 12.08 -10.15 1.70
CA LYS A 75 12.78 -11.28 1.05
C LYS A 75 13.94 -10.79 0.19
N LYS A 76 13.72 -9.77 -0.64
CA LYS A 76 14.79 -9.18 -1.46
C LYS A 76 15.94 -8.62 -0.61
N LEU A 77 15.63 -7.96 0.50
CA LEU A 77 16.66 -7.46 1.42
C LEU A 77 17.46 -8.60 2.06
N LYS A 78 16.80 -9.70 2.44
CA LYS A 78 17.47 -10.88 2.97
C LYS A 78 18.40 -11.53 1.94
N GLU A 79 17.99 -11.63 0.68
CA GLU A 79 18.84 -12.13 -0.41
C GLU A 79 20.07 -11.24 -0.64
N ILE A 80 19.88 -9.92 -0.73
CA ILE A 80 20.99 -8.96 -0.90
C ILE A 80 21.98 -9.06 0.28
N ASN A 81 21.48 -9.10 1.52
CA ASN A 81 22.33 -9.23 2.71
C ASN A 81 23.06 -10.58 2.77
N LYS A 82 22.47 -11.64 2.22
CA LYS A 82 23.12 -12.95 2.13
C LYS A 82 24.31 -12.91 1.16
N ILE A 83 24.13 -12.31 -0.01
CA ILE A 83 25.19 -12.13 -1.02
C ILE A 83 26.35 -11.31 -0.44
N ILE A 84 26.05 -10.17 0.22
CA ILE A 84 27.08 -9.31 0.84
C ILE A 84 27.87 -10.06 1.93
N LYS A 85 27.25 -11.04 2.61
CA LYS A 85 27.91 -11.85 3.64
C LYS A 85 28.75 -12.98 3.05
N GLU A 86 28.42 -13.46 1.85
CA GLU A 86 29.20 -14.47 1.12
C GLU A 86 30.37 -13.86 0.32
N ASP A 87 30.29 -12.58 -0.05
CA ASP A 87 31.34 -11.79 -0.74
C ASP A 87 32.38 -11.15 0.21
N ARG A 88 32.27 -11.38 1.52
CA ARG A 88 33.23 -10.96 2.56
C ARG A 88 33.84 -12.18 3.24
#